data_AF-A0A0F9ENM5-F1
#
_entry.id   AF-A0A0F9ENM5-F1
#
_cell.length_a   1.000
_cell.length_b   1.000
_cell.length_c   1.000
_cell.angle_alpha   90.00
_cell.angle_beta   90.00
_cell.angle_gamma   90.00
#
_symmetry.space_group_name_H-M   'P 1'
#
loop_
_entity.id
_entity.type
_entity.pdbx_description
1 polymer ?
#
loop_
_entity_poly.entity_id
_entity_poly.type
_entity_poly.pdbx_seq_one_letter_code
_entity_poly.pdbx_strand_id
1 'polypeptide(L)'
;MVKRLKNIELSKIKFDEEIYPRSQVVWQVAYDYSESMKVGSKFPPIVLALYRRQLVLVDGRHRTEAYKLQKKKTIKAEVYTGWNYKRIFEEAIRRNIQHGKSLSPYEKRRIALKLRQMRYNLKEVSKMIQVPLDKIEDFIGQRMISATTGKTLVDRETIVKSPLKHLAGKTFKRKDFQAIQEAQKGHVRDQIGLLKDLISLIKNGLLDTSNKRVNELLEELKILI
;
A
#
# COMPACT_ATOMS: atom_id res chain seq x y z
N MET A 1 12.39 19.05 17.49
CA MET A 1 11.62 17.79 17.32
C MET A 1 12.00 16.86 18.45
N VAL A 2 11.03 16.21 19.11
CA VAL A 2 11.32 15.43 20.32
C VAL A 2 11.00 13.96 20.07
N LYS A 3 12.01 13.11 20.22
CA LYS A 3 11.88 11.65 20.28
C LYS A 3 11.70 11.26 21.74
N ARG A 4 10.64 10.51 22.07
CA ARG A 4 10.44 9.95 23.42
C ARG A 4 10.10 8.47 23.32
N LEU A 5 10.75 7.65 24.13
CA LEU A 5 10.34 6.25 24.32
C LEU A 5 9.14 6.24 25.28
N LYS A 6 8.02 5.65 24.88
CA LYS A 6 6.81 5.57 25.71
C LYS A 6 6.18 4.19 25.63
N ASN A 7 5.53 3.78 26.71
CA ASN A 7 4.58 2.66 26.68
C ASN A 7 3.27 3.15 26.08
N ILE A 8 2.85 2.54 24.98
CA ILE A 8 1.68 2.93 24.20
C ILE A 8 0.73 1.73 24.12
N GLU A 9 -0.57 1.98 24.34
CA GLU A 9 -1.61 1.00 24.08
C GLU A 9 -1.71 0.71 22.58
N LEU A 10 -1.75 -0.56 22.20
CA LEU A 10 -1.86 -0.96 20.79
C LEU A 10 -3.13 -0.42 20.12
N SER A 11 -4.23 -0.27 20.88
CA SER A 11 -5.50 0.31 20.40
C SER A 11 -5.40 1.77 19.98
N LYS A 12 -4.42 2.52 20.53
CA LYS A 12 -4.20 3.94 20.22
C LYS A 12 -3.38 4.14 18.94
N ILE A 13 -2.80 3.09 18.38
CA ILE A 13 -1.96 3.15 17.18
C ILE A 13 -2.85 3.16 15.95
N LYS A 14 -2.82 4.26 15.21
CA LYS A 14 -3.63 4.47 14.02
C LYS A 14 -2.82 4.08 12.78
N PHE A 15 -3.36 3.15 12.00
CA PHE A 15 -2.86 2.83 10.67
C PHE A 15 -3.52 3.76 9.64
N ASP A 16 -2.68 4.47 8.89
CA ASP A 16 -3.11 5.36 7.83
C ASP A 16 -2.51 4.89 6.51
N GLU A 17 -3.37 4.39 5.61
CA GLU A 17 -2.98 3.88 4.28
C GLU A 17 -2.43 4.95 3.35
N GLU A 18 -2.72 6.22 3.64
CA GLU A 18 -2.14 7.33 2.91
C GLU A 18 -0.70 7.60 3.36
N ILE A 19 -0.35 7.29 4.62
CA ILE A 19 0.98 7.57 5.16
C ILE A 19 1.89 6.34 5.06
N TYR A 20 1.37 5.15 5.36
CA TYR A 20 2.20 3.96 5.47
C TYR A 20 2.54 3.39 4.08
N PRO A 21 3.83 3.17 3.76
CA PRO A 21 4.26 2.81 2.41
C PRO A 21 3.91 1.38 1.99
N ARG A 22 3.60 0.49 2.94
CA ARG A 22 3.26 -0.91 2.64
C ARG A 22 1.77 -1.10 2.49
N SER A 23 1.40 -1.76 1.41
CA SER A 23 0.04 -2.14 1.07
C SER A 23 -0.54 -3.21 2.00
N GLN A 24 0.28 -4.15 2.49
CA GLN A 24 -0.22 -5.32 3.22
C GLN A 24 0.66 -5.73 4.40
N VAL A 25 0.02 -6.33 5.40
CA VAL A 25 0.68 -7.18 6.39
C VAL A 25 0.71 -8.60 5.84
N VAL A 26 1.86 -9.25 5.95
CA VAL A 26 1.99 -10.67 5.66
C VAL A 26 1.84 -11.38 6.98
N TRP A 27 0.76 -12.16 7.13
CA TRP A 27 0.44 -12.85 8.39
C TRP A 27 1.60 -13.73 8.85
N GLN A 28 2.20 -14.51 7.95
CA GLN A 28 3.35 -15.36 8.24
C GLN A 28 4.49 -14.59 8.91
N VAL A 29 4.88 -13.43 8.35
CA VAL A 29 5.96 -12.60 8.92
C VAL A 29 5.60 -12.08 10.32
N ALA A 30 4.34 -11.71 10.54
CA ALA A 30 3.89 -11.29 11.87
C ALA A 30 3.89 -12.46 12.88
N TYR A 31 3.53 -13.66 12.43
CA TYR A 31 3.58 -14.89 13.22
C TYR A 31 5.03 -15.27 13.57
N ASP A 32 5.94 -15.31 12.59
CA ASP A 32 7.35 -15.61 12.81
C ASP A 32 8.00 -14.62 13.79
N TYR A 33 7.64 -13.33 13.68
CA TYR A 33 8.07 -12.30 14.63
C TYR A 33 7.50 -12.55 16.02
N SER A 34 6.23 -12.96 16.14
CA SER A 34 5.62 -13.34 17.42
C SER A 34 6.38 -14.50 18.06
N GLU A 35 6.68 -15.56 17.32
CA GLU A 35 7.41 -16.72 17.87
C GLU A 35 8.84 -16.34 18.25
N SER A 36 9.52 -15.57 17.40
CA SER A 36 10.87 -15.05 17.70
C SER A 36 10.90 -14.20 18.96
N MET A 37 9.90 -13.34 19.17
CA MET A 37 9.77 -12.52 20.37
C MET A 37 9.50 -13.36 21.63
N LYS A 38 8.79 -14.49 21.53
CA LYS A 38 8.54 -15.41 22.66
C LYS A 38 9.83 -16.04 23.18
N VAL A 39 10.75 -16.39 22.28
CA VAL A 39 12.07 -16.96 22.64
C VAL A 39 13.11 -15.89 23.02
N GLY A 40 12.68 -14.63 23.20
CA GLY A 40 13.53 -13.56 23.72
C GLY A 40 14.27 -12.72 22.66
N SER A 41 13.97 -12.90 21.37
CA SER A 41 14.58 -12.09 20.31
C SER A 41 14.23 -10.60 20.49
N LYS A 42 15.25 -9.74 20.41
CA LYS A 42 15.08 -8.28 20.54
C LYS A 42 14.81 -7.66 19.18
N PHE A 43 13.66 -6.99 19.06
CA PHE A 43 13.28 -6.26 17.85
C PHE A 43 13.46 -4.75 18.05
N PRO A 44 13.72 -3.99 16.97
CA PRO A 44 13.68 -2.53 17.02
C PRO A 44 12.33 -2.02 17.52
N PRO A 45 12.30 -0.89 18.26
CA PRO A 45 11.06 -0.32 18.75
C PRO A 45 10.14 0.08 17.60
N ILE A 46 8.83 0.09 17.85
CA ILE A 46 7.84 0.59 16.90
C ILE A 46 7.96 2.12 16.84
N VAL A 47 7.86 2.69 15.64
CA VAL A 47 8.01 4.13 15.43
C VAL A 47 6.66 4.75 15.13
N LEU A 48 6.29 5.75 15.92
CA LEU A 48 5.03 6.48 15.82
C LEU A 48 5.30 7.98 15.65
N ALA A 49 4.40 8.66 14.95
CA ALA A 49 4.35 10.11 14.88
C ALA A 49 3.05 10.62 15.51
N LEU A 50 3.15 11.64 16.37
CA LEU A 50 1.97 12.35 16.85
C LEU A 50 1.59 13.41 15.81
N TYR A 51 0.50 13.15 15.08
CA TYR A 51 -0.02 14.03 14.04
C TYR A 51 -1.50 14.28 14.26
N ARG A 52 -1.92 15.55 14.31
CA ARG A 52 -3.33 15.94 14.54
C ARG A 52 -3.97 15.20 15.74
N ARG A 53 -3.25 15.12 16.86
CA ARG A 53 -3.63 14.42 18.10
C ARG A 53 -3.79 12.90 17.98
N GLN A 54 -3.33 12.29 16.89
CA GLN A 54 -3.36 10.84 16.67
C GLN A 54 -1.94 10.27 16.60
N LEU A 55 -1.75 9.06 17.13
CA LEU A 55 -0.49 8.32 17.02
C LEU A 55 -0.50 7.50 15.74
N VAL A 56 0.12 8.03 14.70
CA VAL A 56 0.20 7.40 13.38
C VAL A 56 1.41 6.46 13.33
N LEU A 57 1.20 5.25 12.81
CA LEU A 57 2.28 4.28 12.59
C LEU A 57 3.22 4.75 11.46
N VAL A 58 4.51 4.80 11.73
CA VAL A 58 5.56 5.17 10.75
C VAL A 58 6.38 3.94 10.34
N ASP A 59 6.75 3.10 11.31
CA ASP A 59 7.48 1.85 11.08
C ASP A 59 7.09 0.77 12.09
N GLY A 60 7.19 -0.49 11.66
CA GLY A 60 6.98 -1.66 12.51
C GLY A 60 5.61 -2.31 12.41
N ARG A 61 4.89 -2.18 11.29
CA ARG A 61 3.55 -2.79 11.12
C ARG A 61 3.51 -4.28 11.46
N HIS A 62 4.44 -5.08 10.94
CA HIS A 62 4.53 -6.51 11.26
C HIS A 62 4.81 -6.78 12.73
N ARG A 63 5.63 -5.93 13.38
CA ARG A 63 5.89 -6.03 14.83
C ARG A 63 4.65 -5.68 15.64
N THR A 64 3.89 -4.66 15.23
CA THR A 64 2.61 -4.30 15.87
C THR A 64 1.64 -5.47 15.82
N GLU A 65 1.52 -6.15 14.68
CA GLU A 65 0.66 -7.34 14.55
C GLU A 65 1.20 -8.53 15.36
N ALA A 66 2.52 -8.74 15.40
CA ALA A 66 3.13 -9.76 16.27
C ALA A 66 2.76 -9.55 17.76
N TYR A 67 2.84 -8.32 18.26
CA TYR A 67 2.42 -8.02 19.64
C TYR A 67 0.93 -8.26 19.87
N LYS A 68 0.07 -8.03 18.87
CA LYS A 68 -1.36 -8.38 18.94
C LYS A 68 -1.58 -9.89 19.01
N LEU A 69 -0.84 -10.68 18.22
CA LEU A 69 -0.89 -12.15 18.30
C LEU A 69 -0.50 -12.68 19.69
N GLN A 70 0.46 -12.01 20.34
CA GLN A 70 0.83 -12.30 21.73
C GLN A 70 -0.14 -11.73 22.78
N LYS A 71 -1.27 -11.14 22.37
CA LYS A 71 -2.27 -10.52 23.25
C LYS A 71 -1.69 -9.47 24.20
N LYS A 72 -0.57 -8.82 23.83
CA LYS A 72 -0.05 -7.67 24.60
C LYS A 72 -1.05 -6.52 24.51
N LYS A 73 -1.18 -5.74 25.58
CA LYS A 73 -2.02 -4.52 25.59
C LYS A 73 -1.21 -3.27 25.27
N THR A 74 0.04 -3.25 25.73
CA THR A 74 0.95 -2.11 25.61
C THR A 74 2.28 -2.54 25.01
N ILE A 75 2.93 -1.61 24.33
CA ILE A 75 4.24 -1.79 23.70
C ILE A 75 5.14 -0.58 23.94
N LYS A 76 6.46 -0.79 23.92
CA LYS A 76 7.42 0.31 23.87
C LYS A 76 7.53 0.84 22.44
N ALA A 77 7.29 2.13 22.27
CA ALA A 77 7.37 2.81 20.99
C ALA A 77 8.18 4.11 21.08
N GLU A 78 8.88 4.46 19.99
CA GLU A 78 9.46 5.77 19.78
C GLU A 78 8.39 6.71 19.23
N VAL A 79 8.03 7.75 19.99
CA VAL A 79 7.06 8.75 19.57
C VAL A 79 7.78 10.02 19.17
N TYR A 80 7.59 10.43 17.92
CA TYR A 80 8.10 11.68 17.37
C TYR A 80 6.99 12.73 17.35
N THR A 81 7.29 13.92 17.87
CA THR A 81 6.37 15.06 17.89
C THR A 81 6.89 16.23 17.04
N GLY A 82 5.97 17.01 16.49
CA GLY A 82 6.28 18.17 15.64
C GLY A 82 6.56 17.84 14.17
N TRP A 83 6.36 16.58 13.75
CA TRP A 83 6.42 16.23 12.33
C TRP A 83 5.13 16.65 11.62
N ASN A 84 5.29 17.33 10.49
CA ASN A 84 4.20 17.56 9.55
C ASN A 84 3.97 16.31 8.67
N TYR A 85 2.87 16.30 7.92
CA TYR A 85 2.52 15.19 7.04
C TYR A 85 3.65 14.76 6.11
N LYS A 86 4.32 15.75 5.47
CA LYS A 86 5.44 15.54 4.56
C LYS A 86 6.57 14.74 5.22
N ARG A 87 7.00 15.18 6.41
CA ARG A 87 8.08 14.53 7.16
C ARG A 87 7.71 13.12 7.61
N ILE A 88 6.45 12.91 8.04
CA ILE A 88 5.98 11.58 8.45
C ILE A 88 6.06 10.61 7.27
N PHE A 89 5.61 11.05 6.10
CA PHE A 89 5.63 10.24 4.88
C PHE A 89 7.07 9.90 4.46
N GLU A 90 7.98 10.88 4.44
CA GLU A 90 9.41 10.67 4.17
C GLU A 90 10.05 9.65 5.11
N GLU A 91 9.82 9.79 6.42
CA GLU A 91 10.34 8.88 7.44
C GLU A 91 9.77 7.47 7.31
N ALA A 92 8.48 7.36 6.96
CA ALA A 92 7.86 6.07 6.71
C ALA A 92 8.52 5.36 5.53
N ILE A 93 8.75 6.07 4.41
CA ILE A 93 9.45 5.53 3.24
C ILE A 93 10.87 5.09 3.60
N ARG A 94 11.67 5.99 4.18
CA ARG A 94 13.08 5.78 4.51
C ARG A 94 13.27 4.52 5.37
N ARG A 95 12.46 4.37 6.41
CA ARG A 95 12.53 3.23 7.33
C ARG A 95 12.06 1.93 6.69
N ASN A 96 11.00 1.97 5.88
CA ASN A 96 10.46 0.76 5.27
C ASN A 96 11.26 0.26 4.07
N ILE A 97 12.11 1.11 3.48
CA ILE A 97 13.05 0.73 2.41
C ILE A 97 14.34 0.14 2.97
N GLN A 98 14.83 0.66 4.10
CA GLN A 98 16.06 0.18 4.74
C GLN A 98 15.91 -1.13 5.51
N HIS A 99 14.68 -1.54 5.86
CA HIS A 99 14.47 -2.66 6.80
C HIS A 99 13.74 -3.89 6.21
N GLY A 100 14.26 -5.07 6.54
CA GLY A 100 13.58 -6.37 6.48
C GLY A 100 13.16 -6.82 5.08
N LYS A 101 11.92 -6.51 4.70
CA LYS A 101 11.34 -6.87 3.39
C LYS A 101 11.31 -5.66 2.47
N SER A 102 11.96 -5.75 1.31
CA SER A 102 11.93 -4.71 0.28
C SER A 102 10.49 -4.34 -0.11
N LEU A 103 10.25 -3.03 -0.33
CA LEU A 103 9.00 -2.57 -0.92
C LEU A 103 8.81 -3.20 -2.30
N SER A 104 7.60 -3.69 -2.57
CA SER A 104 7.23 -4.24 -3.86
C SER A 104 7.27 -3.16 -4.96
N PRO A 105 7.42 -3.56 -6.24
CA PRO A 105 7.32 -2.62 -7.35
C PRO A 105 6.01 -1.83 -7.38
N TYR A 106 4.90 -2.42 -6.94
CA TYR A 106 3.61 -1.72 -6.83
C TYR A 106 3.64 -0.62 -5.75
N GLU A 107 4.17 -0.92 -4.56
CA GLU A 107 4.32 0.06 -3.48
C GLU A 107 5.24 1.20 -3.87
N LYS A 108 6.38 0.89 -4.51
CA LYS A 108 7.30 1.92 -5.04
C LYS A 108 6.62 2.85 -6.04
N ARG A 109 5.81 2.34 -6.97
CA ARG A 109 5.04 3.18 -7.92
C ARG A 109 4.03 4.07 -7.23
N ARG A 110 3.28 3.54 -6.25
CA ARG A 110 2.33 4.35 -5.46
C ARG A 110 3.02 5.49 -4.72
N ILE A 111 4.15 5.19 -4.10
CA ILE A 111 4.97 6.20 -3.40
C ILE A 111 5.48 7.24 -4.40
N ALA A 112 5.99 6.82 -5.56
CA ALA A 112 6.48 7.72 -6.60
C ALA A 112 5.39 8.69 -7.09
N LEU A 113 4.20 8.18 -7.41
CA LEU A 113 3.06 9.00 -7.81
C LEU A 113 2.68 10.01 -6.72
N LYS A 114 2.67 9.57 -5.47
CA LYS A 114 2.35 10.44 -4.32
C LYS A 114 3.39 11.53 -4.10
N LEU A 115 4.68 11.21 -4.20
CA LEU A 115 5.76 12.20 -4.12
C LEU A 115 5.67 13.21 -5.28
N ARG A 116 5.32 12.77 -6.49
CA ARG A 116 5.05 13.68 -7.62
C ARG A 116 3.89 14.63 -7.32
N GLN A 117 2.78 14.12 -6.77
CA GLN A 117 1.65 14.96 -6.35
C GLN A 117 2.04 15.95 -5.23
N MET A 118 3.00 15.59 -4.39
CA MET A 118 3.59 16.46 -3.37
C MET A 118 4.70 17.39 -3.91
N ARG A 119 4.89 17.44 -5.23
CA ARG A 119 5.84 18.30 -5.95
C ARG A 119 7.31 18.07 -5.60
N TYR A 120 7.68 16.84 -5.25
CA TYR A 120 9.11 16.46 -5.18
C TYR A 120 9.68 16.39 -6.59
N ASN A 121 10.97 16.70 -6.73
CA ASN A 121 11.65 16.53 -8.02
C ASN A 121 12.00 15.04 -8.26
N LEU A 122 12.15 14.65 -9.53
CA LEU A 122 12.40 13.25 -9.89
C LEU A 122 13.68 12.67 -9.28
N LYS A 123 14.72 13.50 -9.06
CA LYS A 123 15.98 13.07 -8.43
C LYS A 123 15.78 12.70 -6.96
N GLU A 124 14.95 13.43 -6.22
CA GLU A 124 14.56 13.09 -4.86
C GLU A 124 13.73 11.81 -4.83
N VAL A 125 12.73 11.69 -5.71
CA VAL A 125 11.90 10.50 -5.84
C VAL A 125 12.76 9.27 -6.11
N SER A 126 13.69 9.36 -7.07
CA SER A 126 14.67 8.32 -7.44
C SER A 126 15.38 7.75 -6.22
N LYS A 127 16.00 8.65 -5.44
CA LYS A 127 16.77 8.31 -4.25
C LYS A 127 15.88 7.70 -3.17
N MET A 128 14.69 8.25 -2.97
CA MET A 128 13.75 7.76 -1.96
C MET A 128 13.30 6.34 -2.27
N ILE A 129 12.88 6.03 -3.49
CA ILE A 129 12.30 4.72 -3.83
C ILE A 129 13.31 3.69 -4.36
N GLN A 130 14.57 4.10 -4.55
CA GLN A 130 15.65 3.30 -5.13
C GLN A 130 15.27 2.76 -6.52
N VAL A 131 14.92 3.67 -7.43
CA VAL A 131 14.70 3.40 -8.86
C VAL A 131 15.57 4.36 -9.67
N PRO A 132 16.34 3.89 -10.67
CA PRO A 132 17.19 4.74 -11.50
C PRO A 132 16.42 5.92 -12.10
N LEU A 133 17.01 7.12 -12.06
CA LEU A 133 16.35 8.38 -12.44
C LEU A 133 15.78 8.34 -13.86
N ASP A 134 16.54 7.78 -14.81
CA ASP A 134 16.20 7.58 -16.21
C ASP A 134 14.98 6.66 -16.42
N LYS A 135 14.65 5.82 -15.44
CA LYS A 135 13.55 4.84 -15.52
C LYS A 135 12.29 5.27 -14.78
N ILE A 136 12.27 6.41 -14.09
CA ILE A 136 11.19 6.75 -13.16
C ILE A 136 9.87 6.98 -13.88
N GLU A 137 9.88 7.75 -14.96
CA GLU A 137 8.66 8.07 -15.70
C GLU A 137 8.02 6.80 -16.27
N ASP A 138 8.83 5.97 -16.96
CA ASP A 138 8.38 4.67 -17.46
C ASP A 138 7.88 3.76 -16.34
N PHE A 139 8.60 3.74 -15.22
CA PHE A 139 8.24 2.93 -14.06
C PHE A 139 6.86 3.31 -13.53
N ILE A 140 6.53 4.59 -13.42
CA ILE A 140 5.21 5.08 -13.00
C ILE A 140 4.17 4.78 -14.09
N GLY A 141 4.45 5.17 -15.33
CA GLY A 141 3.54 5.12 -16.47
C GLY A 141 3.01 3.72 -16.80
N GLN A 142 3.83 2.68 -16.64
CA GLN A 142 3.46 1.27 -16.89
C GLN A 142 2.23 0.77 -16.11
N ARG A 143 1.79 1.49 -15.07
CA ARG A 143 0.66 1.11 -14.20
C ARG A 143 -0.26 2.28 -13.90
N MET A 144 -0.08 3.45 -14.53
CA MET A 144 -0.85 4.64 -14.19
C MET A 144 -2.15 4.67 -14.99
N ILE A 145 -3.26 5.01 -14.34
CA ILE A 145 -4.54 5.33 -14.98
C ILE A 145 -5.01 6.70 -14.51
N SER A 146 -5.85 7.34 -15.33
CA SER A 146 -6.32 8.71 -15.09
C SER A 146 -7.86 8.77 -15.05
N ALA A 147 -8.39 9.74 -14.31
CA ALA A 147 -9.81 10.09 -14.31
C ALA A 147 -10.06 11.45 -14.97
N THR A 148 -11.14 11.59 -15.72
CA THR A 148 -11.63 12.89 -16.24
C THR A 148 -13.05 13.19 -15.77
N THR A 149 -13.37 14.48 -15.60
CA THR A 149 -14.74 15.01 -15.45
C THR A 149 -15.43 15.34 -16.76
N GLY A 150 -14.74 15.18 -17.90
CA GLY A 150 -15.22 15.63 -19.20
C GLY A 150 -15.00 17.13 -19.47
N LYS A 151 -14.50 17.91 -18.49
CA LYS A 151 -14.11 19.33 -18.66
C LYS A 151 -12.60 19.57 -18.52
N THR A 152 -11.90 18.76 -17.73
CA THR A 152 -10.43 18.77 -17.58
C THR A 152 -9.81 17.51 -18.18
N LEU A 153 -8.63 17.62 -18.80
CA LEU A 153 -7.92 16.49 -19.43
C LEU A 153 -7.55 15.39 -18.42
N VAL A 154 -7.18 15.73 -17.18
CA VAL A 154 -6.93 14.76 -16.08
C VAL A 154 -7.22 15.42 -14.73
N ASP A 155 -8.10 14.81 -13.92
CA ASP A 155 -8.42 15.29 -12.57
C ASP A 155 -7.72 14.49 -11.46
N ARG A 156 -7.50 13.19 -11.69
CA ARG A 156 -6.95 12.25 -10.70
C ARG A 156 -6.15 11.16 -11.40
N GLU A 157 -5.10 10.71 -10.74
CA GLU A 157 -4.26 9.58 -11.19
C GLU A 157 -4.19 8.53 -10.08
N THR A 158 -4.07 7.26 -10.45
CA THR A 158 -3.75 6.17 -9.52
C THR A 158 -2.91 5.10 -10.20
N ILE A 159 -2.23 4.29 -9.39
CA ILE A 159 -1.48 3.12 -9.85
C ILE A 159 -2.36 1.88 -9.72
N VAL A 160 -2.38 1.05 -10.78
CA VAL A 160 -3.09 -0.23 -10.77
C VAL A 160 -2.19 -1.42 -10.38
N LYS A 161 -2.80 -2.42 -9.75
CA LYS A 161 -2.20 -3.73 -9.45
C LYS A 161 -1.93 -4.52 -10.73
N SER A 162 -1.12 -5.58 -10.61
CA SER A 162 -0.68 -6.35 -11.78
C SER A 162 -1.81 -6.85 -12.71
N PRO A 163 -2.90 -7.43 -12.17
CA PRO A 163 -4.01 -7.97 -12.99
C PRO A 163 -4.67 -6.92 -13.89
N LEU A 164 -4.68 -5.65 -13.47
CA LEU A 164 -5.29 -4.55 -14.22
C LEU A 164 -4.29 -3.79 -15.09
N LYS A 165 -3.10 -4.36 -15.40
CA LYS A 165 -2.08 -3.72 -16.24
C LYS A 165 -2.63 -3.15 -17.54
N HIS A 166 -3.53 -3.91 -18.16
CA HIS A 166 -4.11 -3.65 -19.47
C HIS A 166 -4.95 -2.36 -19.48
N LEU A 167 -5.23 -1.77 -18.31
CA LEU A 167 -5.89 -0.48 -18.17
C LEU A 167 -4.90 0.69 -18.16
N ALA A 168 -3.60 0.46 -17.98
CA ALA A 168 -2.59 1.52 -17.87
C ALA A 168 -2.57 2.41 -19.13
N GLY A 169 -2.37 3.71 -18.93
CA GLY A 169 -2.41 4.73 -19.97
C GLY A 169 -3.82 5.15 -20.39
N LYS A 170 -4.89 4.48 -19.92
CA LYS A 170 -6.27 4.83 -20.25
C LYS A 170 -6.83 5.88 -19.29
N THR A 171 -7.79 6.65 -19.79
CA THR A 171 -8.57 7.63 -19.03
C THR A 171 -9.99 7.13 -18.84
N PHE A 172 -10.52 7.28 -17.63
CA PHE A 172 -11.82 6.77 -17.22
C PHE A 172 -12.74 7.88 -16.71
N LYS A 173 -14.05 7.70 -16.82
CA LYS A 173 -15.02 8.55 -16.10
C LYS A 173 -14.85 8.33 -14.60
N ARG A 174 -15.23 9.32 -13.79
CA ARG A 174 -15.10 9.25 -12.32
C ARG A 174 -15.71 7.99 -11.70
N LYS A 175 -16.89 7.56 -12.16
CA LYS A 175 -17.58 6.37 -11.65
C LYS A 175 -16.75 5.10 -11.90
N ASP A 176 -16.28 4.92 -13.13
CA ASP A 176 -15.49 3.76 -13.52
C ASP A 176 -14.12 3.74 -12.83
N PHE A 177 -13.50 4.93 -12.68
CA PHE A 177 -12.26 5.08 -11.92
C PHE A 177 -12.42 4.66 -10.46
N GLN A 178 -13.52 5.04 -9.80
CA GLN A 178 -13.83 4.62 -8.43
C GLN A 178 -14.02 3.10 -8.34
N ALA A 179 -14.80 2.51 -9.26
CA ALA A 179 -14.98 1.06 -9.34
C ALA A 179 -13.65 0.31 -9.50
N ILE A 180 -12.75 0.82 -10.36
CA ILE A 180 -11.39 0.28 -10.52
C ILE A 180 -10.60 0.36 -9.21
N GLN A 181 -10.68 1.47 -8.47
CA GLN A 181 -10.00 1.58 -7.18
C GLN A 181 -10.57 0.61 -6.14
N GLU A 182 -11.88 0.42 -6.10
CA GLU A 182 -12.55 -0.50 -5.18
C GLU A 182 -12.23 -1.97 -5.49
N ALA A 183 -12.29 -2.39 -6.75
CA ALA A 183 -11.93 -3.73 -7.18
C ALA A 183 -10.49 -4.11 -6.78
N GLN A 184 -9.60 -3.12 -6.68
CA GLN A 184 -8.21 -3.33 -6.29
C GLN A 184 -7.98 -3.35 -4.78
N LYS A 185 -8.95 -2.97 -3.95
CA LYS A 185 -8.85 -3.09 -2.48
C LYS A 185 -9.04 -4.53 -2.01
N GLY A 186 -9.55 -5.41 -2.87
CA GLY A 186 -9.69 -6.84 -2.60
C GLY A 186 -8.42 -7.46 -2.02
N HIS A 187 -8.61 -8.18 -0.92
CA HIS A 187 -7.62 -9.05 -0.29
C HIS A 187 -8.20 -10.46 -0.31
N VAL A 188 -7.68 -11.29 -1.21
CA VAL A 188 -8.05 -12.70 -1.23
C VAL A 188 -7.54 -13.36 0.05
N ARG A 189 -8.47 -13.88 0.86
CA ARG A 189 -8.16 -14.66 2.08
C ARG A 189 -8.89 -16.00 2.11
N ASP A 190 -9.97 -16.14 1.35
CA ASP A 190 -10.83 -17.32 1.28
C ASP A 190 -11.50 -17.42 -0.10
N GLN A 191 -12.23 -18.52 -0.34
CA GLN A 191 -12.94 -18.78 -1.60
C GLN A 191 -14.02 -17.72 -1.89
N ILE A 192 -14.70 -17.23 -0.84
CA ILE A 192 -15.72 -16.19 -0.97
C ILE A 192 -15.09 -14.89 -1.51
N GLY A 193 -13.90 -14.54 -1.03
CA GLY A 193 -13.11 -13.41 -1.52
C GLY A 193 -12.76 -13.54 -2.99
N LEU A 194 -12.29 -14.72 -3.43
CA LEU A 194 -12.01 -14.99 -4.85
C LEU A 194 -13.23 -14.78 -5.73
N LEU A 195 -14.39 -15.31 -5.32
CA LEU A 195 -15.64 -15.18 -6.07
C LEU A 195 -16.13 -13.72 -6.09
N LYS A 196 -16.03 -13.01 -4.96
CA LYS A 196 -16.38 -11.58 -4.90
C LYS A 196 -15.49 -10.74 -5.81
N ASP A 197 -14.19 -11.01 -5.83
CA ASP A 197 -13.24 -10.32 -6.70
C ASP A 197 -13.56 -10.60 -8.18
N LEU A 198 -13.83 -11.87 -8.54
CA LEU A 198 -14.23 -12.23 -9.90
C LEU A 198 -15.55 -11.55 -10.32
N ILE A 199 -16.59 -11.61 -9.48
CA ILE A 199 -17.87 -10.93 -9.71
C ILE A 199 -17.66 -9.43 -9.89
N SER A 200 -16.80 -8.81 -9.07
CA SER A 200 -16.48 -7.38 -9.19
C SER A 200 -15.81 -7.06 -10.52
N LEU A 201 -14.87 -7.89 -10.98
CA LEU A 201 -14.22 -7.71 -12.29
C LEU A 201 -15.23 -7.80 -13.44
N ILE A 202 -16.13 -8.80 -13.40
CA ILE A 202 -17.16 -9.01 -14.42
C ILE A 202 -18.15 -7.83 -14.43
N LYS A 203 -18.75 -7.51 -13.28
CA LYS A 203 -19.78 -6.46 -13.15
C LYS A 203 -19.28 -5.08 -13.61
N ASN A 204 -17.99 -4.81 -13.40
CA ASN A 204 -17.39 -3.54 -13.75
C ASN A 204 -16.67 -3.55 -15.11
N GLY A 205 -16.76 -4.64 -15.89
CA GLY A 205 -16.12 -4.73 -17.21
C GLY A 205 -14.59 -4.61 -17.17
N LEU A 206 -13.95 -5.11 -16.11
CA LEU A 206 -12.50 -4.98 -15.87
C LEU A 206 -11.71 -6.22 -16.30
N LEU A 207 -12.37 -7.22 -16.87
CA LEU A 207 -11.70 -8.37 -17.46
C LEU A 207 -11.09 -8.00 -18.81
N ASP A 208 -9.87 -8.47 -19.03
CA ASP A 208 -9.18 -8.31 -20.32
C ASP A 208 -9.70 -9.33 -21.33
N THR A 209 -10.91 -9.08 -21.86
CA THR A 209 -11.54 -9.94 -22.86
C THR A 209 -10.85 -9.90 -24.23
N SER A 210 -9.84 -9.05 -24.41
CA SER A 210 -8.95 -9.11 -25.59
C SER A 210 -7.92 -10.25 -25.48
N ASN A 211 -7.68 -10.73 -24.26
CA ASN A 211 -6.78 -11.83 -24.00
C ASN A 211 -7.49 -13.17 -24.24
N LYS A 212 -7.05 -13.91 -25.26
CA LYS A 212 -7.62 -15.22 -25.63
C LYS A 212 -7.69 -16.18 -24.44
N ARG A 213 -6.65 -16.22 -23.60
CA ARG A 213 -6.59 -17.13 -22.44
C ARG A 213 -7.61 -16.77 -21.37
N VAL A 214 -7.91 -15.48 -21.18
CA VAL A 214 -8.96 -15.05 -20.26
C VAL A 214 -10.31 -15.54 -20.75
N ASN A 215 -10.61 -15.41 -22.04
CA ASN A 215 -11.87 -15.90 -22.61
C ASN A 215 -11.99 -17.43 -22.52
N GLU A 216 -10.93 -18.18 -22.83
CA GLU A 216 -10.90 -19.65 -22.67
C GLU A 216 -11.28 -20.07 -21.25
N LEU A 217 -10.69 -19.43 -20.23
CA LEU A 217 -10.98 -19.72 -18.82
C LEU A 217 -12.39 -19.31 -18.40
N LEU A 218 -12.95 -18.24 -18.98
CA LEU A 218 -14.32 -17.83 -18.71
C LEU A 218 -15.32 -18.82 -19.31
N GLU A 219 -15.08 -19.33 -20.51
CA GLU A 219 -15.92 -20.37 -21.11
C GLU A 219 -15.82 -21.69 -20.33
N GLU A 220 -14.61 -22.09 -19.94
CA GLU A 220 -14.42 -23.25 -19.06
C GLU A 220 -15.18 -23.08 -17.73
N LEU A 221 -15.09 -21.90 -17.10
CA LEU A 221 -15.82 -21.63 -15.87
C LEU A 221 -17.34 -21.74 -16.07
N LYS A 222 -17.89 -21.20 -17.17
CA LYS A 222 -19.33 -21.29 -17.49
C LYS A 222 -19.80 -22.73 -17.72
N ILE A 223 -18.92 -23.63 -18.17
CA ILE A 223 -19.26 -25.04 -18.38
C ILE A 223 -19.29 -25.80 -17.04
N LEU A 224 -18.44 -25.40 -16.09
CA LEU A 224 -18.26 -26.10 -14.81
C LEU A 224 -19.28 -25.71 -13.72
N ILE A 225 -20.02 -24.61 -13.89
CA ILE A 225 -20.99 -24.07 -12.91
C ILE A 225 -22.39 -23.93 -13.51
#